data_AF-A0A8T1BXU9-F1
#
_entry.id   AF-A0A8T1BXU9-F1
#
_cell.length_a   1.000
_cell.length_b   1.000
_cell.length_c   1.000
_cell.angle_alpha   90.00
_cell.angle_beta   90.00
_cell.angle_gamma   90.00
#
_symmetry.space_group_name_H-M   'P 1'
#
loop_
_entity.id
_entity.type
_entity.pdbx_description
1 polymer ?
#
loop_
_entity_poly.entity_id
_entity_poly.type
_entity_poly.pdbx_seq_one_letter_code
_entity_poly.pdbx_strand_id
1 'polypeptide(L)'
;MLRESKLADSVVKHRDIFDGYVLYEDPAYGIQPVLVSGFKGARVSMKEKKFNKMMSSVWEAVEWQFGHLKTQFALIDYKKSLKIRLSPVGKYVLVSMLLLNCHCCHYGGN
;
A
#
# COMPACT_ATOMS: atom_id res chain seq x y z
N MET A 1 9.01 12.97 4.70
CA MET A 1 8.90 11.51 4.49
C MET A 1 9.37 11.01 3.13
N LEU A 2 8.65 11.17 2.00
CA LEU A 2 9.09 10.54 0.72
C LEU A 2 10.40 11.13 0.17
N ARG A 3 10.50 12.46 0.08
CA ARG A 3 11.75 13.16 -0.31
C ARG A 3 12.91 12.87 0.65
N GLU A 4 12.62 12.79 1.95
CA GLU A 4 13.64 12.53 2.98
C GLU A 4 14.10 11.06 3.00
N SER A 5 13.24 10.14 2.57
CA SER A 5 13.51 8.70 2.56
C SER A 5 14.41 8.24 1.41
N LYS A 6 14.62 9.08 0.38
CA LYS A 6 15.27 8.72 -0.89
C LYS A 6 14.60 7.55 -1.62
N LEU A 7 13.36 7.21 -1.24
CA LEU A 7 12.62 6.09 -1.83
C LEU A 7 12.28 6.38 -3.29
N ALA A 8 11.89 7.61 -3.61
CA ALA A 8 11.64 8.05 -4.99
C ALA A 8 12.84 7.78 -5.90
N ASP A 9 14.04 8.22 -5.48
CA ASP A 9 15.28 7.99 -6.22
C ASP A 9 15.61 6.49 -6.36
N SER A 10 15.36 5.72 -5.31
CA SER A 10 15.54 4.27 -5.32
C SER A 10 14.59 3.56 -6.29
N VAL A 11 13.32 3.96 -6.35
CA VAL A 11 12.32 3.36 -7.25
C VAL A 11 12.65 3.69 -8.70
N VAL A 12 13.04 4.94 -8.99
CA VAL A 12 13.48 5.35 -10.32
C VAL A 12 14.74 4.59 -10.75
N LYS A 13 15.69 4.36 -9.84
CA LYS A 13 16.92 3.60 -10.12
C LYS A 13 16.66 2.13 -10.45
N HIS A 14 15.59 1.54 -9.92
CA HIS A 14 15.20 0.15 -10.17
C HIS A 14 13.90 0.06 -10.98
N ARG A 15 13.72 0.95 -11.95
CA ARG A 15 12.53 0.99 -12.84
C ARG A 15 12.30 -0.31 -13.60
N ASP A 16 13.35 -1.09 -13.82
CA ASP A 16 13.34 -2.39 -14.48
C ASP A 16 12.47 -3.41 -13.75
N ILE A 17 12.38 -3.31 -12.41
CA ILE A 17 11.49 -4.15 -11.60
C ILE A 17 10.01 -3.87 -11.91
N PHE A 18 9.71 -2.66 -12.38
CA PHE A 18 8.36 -2.18 -12.66
C PHE A 18 8.06 -2.13 -14.16
N ASP A 19 8.80 -2.84 -15.01
CA ASP A 19 8.56 -2.80 -16.44
C ASP A 19 7.15 -3.32 -16.78
N GLY A 20 6.34 -2.48 -17.44
CA GLY A 20 4.91 -2.74 -17.68
C GLY A 20 3.96 -2.46 -16.51
N TYR A 21 4.47 -2.03 -15.35
CA TYR A 21 3.68 -1.73 -14.15
C TYR A 21 3.90 -0.31 -13.64
N VAL A 22 2.95 0.20 -12.86
CA VAL A 22 3.05 1.46 -12.14
C VAL A 22 2.67 1.25 -10.68
N LEU A 23 3.35 1.95 -9.78
CA LEU A 23 3.04 1.91 -8.36
C LEU A 23 1.91 2.90 -8.07
N TYR A 24 0.78 2.40 -7.56
CA TYR A 24 -0.32 3.28 -7.15
C TYR A 24 -0.16 3.70 -5.69
N GLU A 25 -0.09 5.00 -5.46
CA GLU A 25 0.26 5.55 -4.15
C GLU A 25 -0.76 6.58 -3.67
N ASP A 26 -0.64 6.90 -2.37
CA ASP A 26 -1.45 7.94 -1.76
C ASP A 26 -1.25 9.28 -2.50
N PRO A 27 -2.34 10.04 -2.77
CA PRO A 27 -2.25 11.32 -3.46
C PRO A 27 -1.35 12.38 -2.82
N ALA A 28 -1.01 12.26 -1.53
CA ALA A 28 -0.07 13.16 -0.86
C ALA A 28 1.36 13.04 -1.42
N TYR A 29 1.69 11.94 -2.10
CA TYR A 29 3.02 11.71 -2.67
C TYR A 29 3.21 12.29 -4.08
N GLY A 30 2.11 12.72 -4.72
CA GLY A 30 2.11 13.27 -6.08
C GLY A 30 2.39 12.24 -7.18
N ILE A 31 2.40 12.69 -8.43
CA ILE A 31 2.65 11.85 -9.61
C ILE A 31 4.15 11.92 -9.95
N GLN A 32 4.82 10.77 -10.08
CA GLN A 32 6.22 10.62 -10.52
C GLN A 32 6.29 9.56 -11.64
N PRO A 33 7.41 9.39 -12.37
CA PRO A 33 7.46 8.51 -13.55
C PRO A 33 7.04 7.05 -13.31
N VAL A 34 7.20 6.55 -12.08
CA VAL A 34 6.82 5.18 -11.67
C VAL A 34 5.69 5.18 -10.63
N LEU A 35 5.35 6.34 -10.05
CA LEU A 35 4.28 6.49 -9.06
C LEU A 35 3.09 7.22 -9.67
N VAL A 36 1.93 6.58 -9.64
CA VAL A 36 0.65 7.16 -10.03
C VAL A 36 -0.19 7.36 -8.79
N SER A 37 -0.85 8.51 -8.69
CA SER A 37 -1.86 8.77 -7.66
C SER A 37 -3.21 9.07 -8.32
N GLY A 38 -4.28 9.00 -7.53
CA GLY A 38 -5.61 9.41 -8.01
C GLY A 38 -5.62 10.83 -8.57
N PHE A 39 -6.35 11.04 -9.67
CA PHE A 39 -6.48 12.34 -10.33
C PHE A 39 -7.31 13.30 -9.46
N LYS A 40 -6.82 14.52 -9.24
CA LYS A 40 -7.48 15.55 -8.43
C LYS A 40 -7.56 16.88 -9.20
N GLY A 41 -8.66 17.63 -9.03
CA GLY A 41 -8.84 18.95 -9.63
C GLY A 41 -10.30 19.31 -9.92
N ALA A 42 -10.56 20.56 -10.29
CA ALA A 42 -11.91 21.05 -10.59
C ALA A 42 -12.51 20.45 -11.88
N ARG A 43 -11.65 20.01 -12.81
CA ARG A 43 -12.05 19.39 -14.08
C ARG A 43 -11.37 18.04 -14.23
N VAL A 44 -11.99 16.99 -13.69
CA VAL A 44 -11.57 15.59 -13.89
C VAL A 44 -12.44 15.00 -15.01
N SER A 45 -11.80 14.49 -16.06
CA SER A 45 -12.44 13.85 -17.19
C SER A 45 -13.18 12.58 -16.78
N MET A 46 -14.10 12.11 -17.63
CA MET A 46 -14.85 10.88 -17.36
C MET A 46 -13.94 9.64 -17.26
N LYS A 47 -12.84 9.60 -18.04
CA LYS A 47 -11.86 8.51 -18.00
C LYS A 47 -11.10 8.50 -16.67
N GLU A 48 -10.66 9.66 -16.20
CA GLU A 48 -9.97 9.80 -14.91
C GLU A 48 -10.90 9.50 -13.74
N LYS A 49 -12.19 9.88 -13.80
CA LYS A 49 -13.18 9.48 -12.79
C LYS A 49 -13.36 7.97 -12.74
N LYS A 50 -13.43 7.31 -13.90
CA LYS A 50 -13.51 5.85 -13.97
C LYS A 50 -12.27 5.20 -13.38
N PHE A 51 -11.08 5.72 -13.70
CA PHE A 51 -9.82 5.28 -13.12
C PHE A 51 -9.82 5.41 -11.59
N ASN A 52 -10.12 6.60 -11.06
CA ASN A 52 -10.19 6.83 -9.62
C ASN A 52 -11.17 5.88 -8.94
N LYS A 53 -12.36 5.64 -9.52
CA LYS A 53 -13.34 4.72 -8.96
C LYS A 53 -12.80 3.28 -8.86
N MET A 54 -12.11 2.80 -9.91
CA MET A 54 -11.49 1.48 -9.87
C MET A 54 -10.40 1.41 -8.79
N MET A 55 -9.54 2.43 -8.71
CA MET A 55 -8.45 2.45 -7.74
C MET A 55 -8.95 2.60 -6.30
N SER A 56 -10.00 3.38 -6.05
CA SER A 56 -10.63 3.49 -4.73
C SER A 56 -11.13 2.15 -4.21
N SER A 57 -11.76 1.32 -5.06
CA SER A 57 -12.23 -0.01 -4.65
C SER A 57 -11.07 -0.93 -4.23
N VAL A 58 -9.95 -0.88 -4.93
CA VAL A 58 -8.74 -1.64 -4.55
C VAL A 58 -8.18 -1.13 -3.22
N TRP A 59 -8.14 0.19 -3.06
CA TRP A 59 -7.60 0.83 -1.87
C TRP A 59 -8.43 0.54 -0.62
N GLU A 60 -9.76 0.62 -0.73
CA GLU A 60 -10.69 0.22 0.34
C GLU A 60 -10.44 -1.22 0.78
N ALA A 61 -10.32 -2.17 -0.15
CA ALA A 61 -10.03 -3.56 0.18
C ALA A 61 -8.70 -3.72 0.94
N VAL A 62 -7.66 -2.99 0.52
CA VAL A 62 -6.36 -2.98 1.21
C VAL A 62 -6.48 -2.42 2.63
N GLU A 63 -7.15 -1.28 2.82
CA GLU A 63 -7.36 -0.68 4.13
C GLU A 63 -8.11 -1.61 5.09
N TRP A 64 -9.18 -2.23 4.61
CA TRP A 64 -9.94 -3.21 5.39
C TRP A 64 -9.06 -4.40 5.81
N GLN A 65 -8.22 -4.91 4.91
CA GLN A 65 -7.31 -6.00 5.21
C GLN A 65 -6.27 -5.60 6.26
N PHE A 66 -5.73 -4.38 6.20
CA PHE A 66 -4.84 -3.86 7.24
C PHE A 66 -5.54 -3.64 8.58
N GLY A 67 -6.82 -3.26 8.56
CA GLY A 67 -7.68 -3.22 9.75
C GLY A 67 -7.76 -4.60 10.40
N HIS A 68 -8.11 -5.62 9.61
CA HIS A 68 -8.22 -6.99 10.09
C HIS A 68 -6.87 -7.55 10.61
N LEU A 69 -5.77 -7.23 9.93
CA LEU A 69 -4.41 -7.58 10.34
C LEU A 69 -4.09 -7.08 11.76
N LYS A 70 -4.43 -5.82 12.06
CA LYS A 70 -4.20 -5.23 13.39
C LYS A 70 -5.09 -5.87 14.46
N THR A 71 -6.33 -6.24 14.11
CA THR A 71 -7.24 -6.95 15.02
C THR A 71 -6.74 -8.35 15.35
N GLN A 72 -6.23 -9.09 14.37
CA GLN A 72 -5.76 -10.46 14.57
C GLN A 72 -4.37 -10.53 15.23
N PHE A 73 -3.48 -9.60 14.91
CA PHE A 73 -2.09 -9.63 15.38
C PHE A 73 -1.75 -8.42 16.24
N ALA A 74 -1.87 -8.58 17.57
CA ALA A 74 -1.54 -7.52 18.55
C ALA A 74 -0.10 -6.98 18.42
N LEU A 75 0.84 -7.79 17.94
CA LEU A 75 2.21 -7.37 17.60
C LEU A 75 2.23 -6.20 16.59
N ILE A 76 1.35 -6.25 15.59
CA ILE A 76 1.26 -5.26 14.52
C ILE A 76 0.64 -3.95 15.02
N ASP A 77 -0.25 -4.02 16.01
CA ASP A 77 -0.85 -2.83 16.62
C ASP A 77 0.05 -2.19 17.70
N TYR A 78 0.98 -2.95 18.29
CA TYR A 78 1.83 -2.48 19.37
C TYR A 78 3.01 -1.59 18.90
N LYS A 79 2.68 -0.32 18.62
CA LYS A 79 3.59 0.72 18.07
C LYS A 79 4.93 0.86 18.80
N LYS A 80 4.98 0.68 20.13
CA LYS A 80 6.23 0.82 20.92
C LYS A 80 7.29 -0.22 20.54
N SER A 81 6.87 -1.39 20.08
CA SER A 81 7.77 -2.45 19.61
C SER A 81 8.18 -2.30 18.14
N LEU A 82 7.38 -1.60 17.33
CA LEU A 82 7.59 -1.46 15.90
C LEU A 82 8.39 -0.20 15.59
N LYS A 83 9.71 -0.33 15.72
CA LYS A 83 10.67 0.73 15.39
C LYS A 83 11.31 0.46 14.04
N ILE A 84 11.08 1.36 13.08
CA ILE A 84 11.70 1.31 11.75
C ILE A 84 13.24 1.28 11.89
N ARG A 85 13.91 0.36 11.17
CA ARG A 85 15.36 0.04 11.26
C ARG A 85 15.86 -0.59 12.57
N LEU A 86 15.05 -0.67 13.62
CA LEU A 86 15.42 -1.30 14.91
C LEU A 86 14.67 -2.60 15.16
N SER A 87 13.64 -2.87 14.38
CA SER A 87 12.86 -4.10 14.40
C SER A 87 12.53 -4.48 12.95
N PRO A 88 12.38 -5.78 12.64
CA PRO A 88 12.09 -6.24 11.29
C PRO A 88 10.61 -6.07 10.94
N VAL A 89 10.10 -4.83 11.04
CA VAL A 89 8.69 -4.46 10.84
C VAL A 89 8.12 -5.02 9.54
N GLY A 90 8.86 -4.89 8.43
CA GLY A 90 8.43 -5.40 7.12
C GLY A 90 8.22 -6.92 7.12
N LYS A 91 9.09 -7.68 7.80
CA LYS A 91 8.93 -9.15 7.90
C LYS A 91 7.72 -9.52 8.74
N TYR A 92 7.48 -8.81 9.85
CA TYR A 92 6.30 -9.04 10.67
C TYR A 92 5.01 -8.82 9.89
N VAL A 93 4.91 -7.70 9.15
CA VAL A 93 3.74 -7.43 8.31
C VAL A 93 3.56 -8.51 7.23
N LEU A 94 4.61 -8.90 6.52
CA LEU A 94 4.53 -9.94 5.48
C LEU A 94 4.06 -11.28 6.03
N VAL A 95 4.66 -11.75 7.12
CA VAL A 95 4.29 -13.04 7.73
C VAL A 95 2.87 -12.98 8.30
N SER A 96 2.51 -11.92 9.01
CA SER A 96 1.15 -11.76 9.53
C SER A 96 0.12 -11.71 8.40
N MET A 97 0.41 -11.06 7.28
CA MET A 97 -0.52 -11.00 6.14
C MET A 97 -0.71 -12.36 5.48
N LEU A 98 0.37 -13.14 5.34
CA LEU A 98 0.29 -14.51 4.84
C LEU A 98 -0.58 -15.37 5.76
N LEU A 99 -0.34 -15.33 7.07
CA LEU A 99 -1.11 -16.07 8.05
C LEU A 99 -2.58 -15.62 8.10
N LEU A 100 -2.83 -14.32 7.94
CA LEU A 100 -4.18 -13.77 7.84
C LEU A 100 -4.92 -14.35 6.65
N ASN A 101 -4.27 -14.39 5.48
CA ASN A 101 -4.86 -14.99 4.28
C ASN A 101 -5.13 -16.49 4.48
N CYS A 102 -4.21 -17.23 5.08
CA CYS A 102 -4.43 -18.64 5.43
C CYS A 102 -5.61 -18.82 6.39
N HIS A 103 -5.72 -17.97 7.42
CA HIS A 103 -6.83 -17.96 8.36
C HIS A 103 -8.16 -17.70 7.63
N CYS A 104 -8.23 -16.65 6.81
CA CYS A 104 -9.41 -16.34 5.99
C CYS A 104 -9.79 -17.53 5.09
N CYS A 105 -8.84 -18.13 4.37
CA CYS A 105 -9.11 -19.29 3.52
C CYS A 105 -9.62 -20.51 4.31
N HIS A 106 -9.09 -20.76 5.50
CA HIS A 106 -9.50 -21.88 6.34
C HIS A 106 -10.96 -21.76 6.82
N TYR A 107 -11.39 -20.55 7.17
CA TYR A 107 -12.75 -20.28 7.64
C TYR A 107 -13.74 -19.90 6.53
N GLY A 108 -13.35 -20.02 5.25
CA GLY A 108 -14.25 -19.83 4.11
C GLY A 108 -14.36 -18.40 3.56
N GLY A 109 -13.47 -17.49 3.94
CA GLY A 109 -13.38 -16.12 3.40
C GLY A 109 -14.57 -15.20 3.75
N ASN A 110 -14.40 -13.90 3.47
CA ASN A 110 -15.46 -12.88 3.64
C ASN A 110 -16.69 -13.13 2.75
#